data_AF-A0A7W0XS75-F1
#
_entry.id   AF-A0A7W0XS75-F1
#
_cell.length_a   1.000
_cell.length_b   1.000
_cell.length_c   1.000
_cell.angle_alpha   90.00
_cell.angle_beta   90.00
_cell.angle_gamma   90.00
#
_symmetry.space_group_name_H-M   'P 1'
#
loop_
_entity.id
_entity.type
_entity.pdbx_description
1 polymer ?
#
loop_
_entity_poly.entity_id
_entity_poly.type
_entity_poly.pdbx_seq_one_letter_code
_entity_poly.pdbx_strand_id
1 'polypeptide(L)'
;MSVEKLIASYLRIASDDLREANILFDAKGRNSVYLAEQAAEQIILAIAQSEEVHFGRDHNHQLDRMLVRLPDENPFKAALQSIAWLEAYATTYKYPRASGAIIRPPESEKLKSALDELERILLRLAEHFGVDLTPGSERPAARTHPARKV
;
A
#
# COMPACT_ATOMS: atom_id res chain seq x y z
N MET A 1 -15.29 -1.16 16.03
CA MET A 1 -14.00 -1.86 15.85
C MET A 1 -12.90 -0.88 16.27
N SER A 2 -11.88 -1.31 17.02
CA SER A 2 -10.89 -0.36 17.57
C SER A 2 -9.84 0.03 16.51
N VAL A 3 -9.29 1.23 16.62
CA VAL A 3 -8.28 1.78 15.70
C VAL A 3 -7.03 0.89 15.66
N GLU A 4 -6.62 0.35 16.80
CA GLU A 4 -5.47 -0.56 16.93
C GLU A 4 -5.64 -1.81 16.06
N LYS A 5 -6.86 -2.37 16.02
CA LYS A 5 -7.17 -3.56 15.21
C LYS A 5 -7.17 -3.23 13.73
N LEU A 6 -7.69 -2.06 13.35
CA LEU A 6 -7.70 -1.60 11.96
C LEU A 6 -6.28 -1.39 11.43
N ILE A 7 -5.44 -0.63 12.16
CA ILE A 7 -4.03 -0.39 11.80
C ILE A 7 -3.31 -1.73 11.62
N ALA A 8 -3.39 -2.63 12.60
CA ALA A 8 -2.71 -3.92 12.52
C ALA A 8 -3.20 -4.79 11.35
N SER A 9 -4.51 -4.79 11.09
CA SER A 9 -5.08 -5.59 9.99
C SER A 9 -4.63 -5.05 8.63
N TYR A 10 -4.66 -3.74 8.44
CA TYR A 10 -4.20 -3.12 7.19
C TYR A 10 -2.73 -3.41 6.91
N LEU A 11 -1.84 -3.28 7.90
CA LEU A 11 -0.42 -3.59 7.69
C LEU A 11 -0.16 -5.08 7.42
N ARG A 12 -0.94 -5.99 8.01
CA ARG A 12 -0.84 -7.43 7.71
C ARG A 12 -1.28 -7.74 6.28
N ILE A 13 -2.41 -7.19 5.84
CA ILE A 13 -2.85 -7.34 4.44
C ILE A 13 -1.79 -6.77 3.50
N ALA A 14 -1.24 -5.58 3.79
CA ALA A 14 -0.15 -5.01 3.00
C ALA A 14 1.10 -5.91 2.95
N SER A 15 1.44 -6.56 4.06
CA SER A 15 2.55 -7.51 4.13
C SER A 15 2.31 -8.75 3.27
N ASP A 16 1.09 -9.29 3.28
CA ASP A 16 0.72 -10.43 2.44
C ASP A 16 0.71 -10.04 0.95
N ASP A 17 0.13 -8.88 0.61
CA ASP A 17 0.11 -8.34 -0.73
C ASP A 17 1.54 -8.13 -1.27
N LEU A 18 2.46 -7.57 -0.47
CA LEU A 18 3.86 -7.39 -0.88
C LEU A 18 4.61 -8.72 -1.04
N ARG A 19 4.39 -9.68 -0.14
CA ARG A 19 4.99 -11.01 -0.24
C ARG A 19 4.57 -11.67 -1.56
N GLU A 20 3.29 -11.62 -1.89
CA GLU A 20 2.74 -12.18 -3.12
C GLU A 20 3.15 -11.38 -4.37
N ALA A 21 3.22 -10.06 -4.27
CA ALA A 21 3.70 -9.19 -5.35
C ALA A 21 5.15 -9.52 -5.73
N ASN A 22 6.02 -9.79 -4.75
CA ASN A 22 7.41 -10.19 -4.98
C ASN A 22 7.51 -11.58 -5.63
N ILE A 23 6.74 -12.56 -5.13
CA ILE A 23 6.68 -13.91 -5.75
C ILE A 23 6.28 -13.80 -7.22
N LEU A 24 5.25 -12.99 -7.52
CA LEU A 24 4.80 -12.77 -8.89
C LEU A 24 5.80 -11.96 -9.71
N PHE A 25 6.52 -11.01 -9.12
CA PHE A 25 7.56 -10.24 -9.79
C PHE A 25 8.64 -11.17 -10.33
N ASP A 26 9.16 -12.06 -9.48
CA ASP A 26 10.20 -13.03 -9.84
C ASP A 26 9.71 -14.02 -10.90
N ALA A 27 8.44 -14.41 -10.83
CA ALA A 27 7.78 -15.24 -11.84
C ALA A 27 7.39 -14.49 -13.12
N LYS A 28 7.69 -13.18 -13.23
CA LYS A 28 7.28 -12.29 -14.34
C LYS A 28 5.76 -12.26 -14.56
N GLY A 29 5.00 -12.44 -13.48
CA GLY A 29 3.54 -12.43 -13.46
C GLY A 29 2.97 -11.02 -13.58
N ARG A 30 2.00 -10.84 -14.48
CA ARG A 30 1.34 -9.54 -14.73
C ARG A 30 0.66 -8.95 -13.48
N ASN A 31 0.25 -9.78 -12.53
CA ASN A 31 -0.49 -9.34 -11.35
C ASN A 31 0.39 -8.77 -10.23
N SER A 32 1.73 -8.85 -10.35
CA SER A 32 2.65 -8.27 -9.35
C SER A 32 2.37 -6.78 -9.10
N VAL A 33 2.19 -5.99 -10.17
CA VAL A 33 1.91 -4.55 -10.06
C VAL A 33 0.55 -4.25 -9.43
N TYR A 34 -0.44 -5.14 -9.58
CA TYR A 34 -1.74 -4.99 -8.94
C TYR A 34 -1.64 -5.21 -7.43
N LEU A 35 -0.92 -6.25 -7.00
CA LEU A 35 -0.70 -6.49 -5.57
C LEU A 35 0.17 -5.40 -4.94
N ALA A 36 1.15 -4.84 -5.67
CA ALA A 36 1.90 -3.67 -5.21
C ALA A 36 0.98 -2.45 -4.96
N GLU A 37 -0.01 -2.24 -5.83
CA GLU A 37 -1.02 -1.19 -5.64
C GLU A 37 -1.89 -1.46 -4.41
N GLN A 38 -2.35 -2.70 -4.22
CA GLN A 38 -3.15 -3.08 -3.05
C GLN A 38 -2.36 -2.84 -1.76
N ALA A 39 -1.09 -3.26 -1.71
CA ALA A 39 -0.22 -3.01 -0.58
C ALA A 39 -0.08 -1.50 -0.27
N ALA A 40 0.09 -0.67 -1.30
CA ALA A 40 0.16 0.78 -1.14
C ALA A 40 -1.13 1.35 -0.54
N GLU A 41 -2.29 0.92 -1.05
CA GLU A 41 -3.60 1.33 -0.52
C GLU A 41 -3.77 0.94 0.95
N GLN A 42 -3.43 -0.29 1.32
CA GLN A 42 -3.51 -0.75 2.71
C GLN A 42 -2.56 0.02 3.64
N ILE A 43 -1.34 0.33 3.19
CA ILE A 43 -0.40 1.17 3.95
C ILE A 43 -0.99 2.57 4.19
N ILE A 44 -1.56 3.18 3.15
CA ILE A 44 -2.21 4.50 3.26
C ILE A 44 -3.40 4.43 4.23
N LEU A 45 -4.21 3.38 4.15
CA LEU A 45 -5.34 3.18 5.06
C LEU A 45 -4.90 3.03 6.52
N ALA A 46 -3.80 2.32 6.79
CA ALA A 46 -3.22 2.21 8.13
C ALA A 46 -2.77 3.58 8.66
N ILE A 47 -2.06 4.36 7.85
CA ILE A 47 -1.67 5.74 8.20
C ILE A 47 -2.90 6.59 8.49
N ALA A 48 -3.90 6.53 7.62
CA ALA A 48 -5.12 7.34 7.74
C ALA A 48 -5.87 7.08 9.04
N GLN A 49 -5.88 5.83 9.53
CA GLN A 49 -6.46 5.53 10.85
C GLN A 49 -5.77 6.29 11.99
N SER A 50 -4.43 6.36 11.97
CA SER A 50 -3.67 7.10 13.00
C SER A 50 -3.86 8.62 12.91
N GLU A 51 -4.12 9.13 11.70
CA GLU A 51 -4.34 10.56 11.43
C GLU A 51 -5.82 10.97 11.52
N GLU A 52 -6.71 10.07 11.94
CA GLU A 52 -8.17 10.28 11.99
C GLU A 52 -8.77 10.72 10.63
N VAL A 53 -8.16 10.27 9.53
CA VAL A 53 -8.62 10.51 8.16
C VAL A 53 -9.48 9.34 7.69
N HIS A 54 -10.70 9.66 7.24
CA HIS A 54 -11.65 8.68 6.74
C HIS A 54 -11.85 8.79 5.23
N PHE A 55 -11.70 7.66 4.53
CA PHE A 55 -11.96 7.52 3.11
C PHE A 55 -13.31 6.84 2.86
N GLY A 56 -14.07 7.36 1.90
CA GLY A 56 -15.26 6.70 1.38
C GLY A 56 -14.89 5.71 0.28
N ARG A 57 -15.88 4.91 -0.18
CA ARG A 57 -15.70 3.94 -1.27
C ARG A 57 -15.29 4.58 -2.61
N ASP A 58 -15.55 5.87 -2.76
CA ASP A 58 -15.17 6.68 -3.92
C ASP A 58 -13.66 6.91 -4.04
N HIS A 59 -12.90 6.64 -2.97
CA HIS A 59 -11.43 6.74 -2.93
C HIS A 59 -10.72 5.41 -3.21
N ASN A 60 -11.45 4.30 -3.35
CA ASN A 60 -10.85 2.99 -3.62
C ASN A 60 -10.00 3.05 -4.89
N HIS A 61 -8.78 2.52 -4.83
CA HIS A 61 -7.81 2.50 -5.93
C HIS A 61 -7.43 3.89 -6.47
N GLN A 62 -7.55 4.94 -5.65
CA GLN A 62 -7.19 6.30 -6.00
C GLN A 62 -6.14 6.82 -5.02
N LEU A 63 -4.94 6.25 -5.10
CA LEU A 63 -3.81 6.55 -4.22
C LEU A 63 -3.52 8.05 -4.18
N ASP A 64 -3.52 8.73 -5.33
CA ASP A 64 -3.27 10.18 -5.39
C ASP A 64 -4.31 10.97 -4.59
N ARG A 65 -5.60 10.61 -4.73
CA ARG A 65 -6.68 11.29 -3.99
C ARG A 65 -6.64 11.00 -2.50
N MET A 66 -6.25 9.79 -2.12
CA MET A 66 -6.08 9.43 -0.71
C MET A 66 -4.93 10.22 -0.09
N LEU A 67 -3.78 10.28 -0.78
CA LEU A 67 -2.58 10.95 -0.30
C LEU A 67 -2.77 12.46 -0.14
N VAL A 68 -3.54 13.12 -1.00
CA VAL A 68 -3.88 14.55 -0.86
C VAL A 68 -4.52 14.85 0.51
N ARG A 69 -5.27 13.90 1.08
CA ARG A 69 -5.98 14.08 2.35
C ARG A 69 -5.14 13.76 3.59
N LEU A 70 -3.97 13.16 3.43
CA LEU A 70 -3.05 12.97 4.54
C LEU A 70 -2.36 14.29 4.91
N PRO A 71 -2.01 14.53 6.18
CA PRO A 71 -1.22 15.70 6.58
C PRO A 71 0.13 15.77 5.87
N ASP A 72 0.60 16.98 5.55
CA ASP A 72 1.90 17.18 4.89
C ASP A 72 3.08 16.85 5.82
N GLU A 73 2.86 16.89 7.13
CA GLU A 73 3.83 16.51 8.15
C GLU A 73 4.06 14.99 8.23
N ASN A 74 3.28 14.18 7.51
CA ASN A 74 3.48 12.75 7.48
C ASN A 74 4.71 12.40 6.62
N PRO A 75 5.78 11.83 7.22
CA PRO A 75 7.06 11.64 6.54
C PRO A 75 7.01 10.62 5.40
N PHE A 76 5.97 9.78 5.34
CA PHE A 76 5.79 8.78 4.29
C PHE A 76 5.04 9.32 3.08
N LYS A 77 4.36 10.48 3.19
CA LYS A 77 3.48 11.01 2.14
C LYS A 77 4.21 11.21 0.82
N ALA A 78 5.38 11.84 0.83
CA ALA A 78 6.15 12.11 -0.39
C ALA A 78 6.64 10.81 -1.07
N ALA A 79 7.08 9.82 -0.28
CA ALA A 79 7.48 8.52 -0.81
C ALA A 79 6.29 7.77 -1.42
N LEU A 80 5.14 7.77 -0.74
CA LEU A 80 3.91 7.17 -1.25
C LEU A 80 3.37 7.87 -2.51
N GLN A 81 3.54 9.20 -2.62
CA GLN A 81 3.20 9.94 -3.85
C GLN A 81 4.06 9.50 -5.04
N SER A 82 5.35 9.19 -4.82
CA SER A 82 6.24 8.73 -5.89
C SER A 82 5.83 7.38 -6.50
N ILE A 83 5.01 6.59 -5.78
CA ILE A 83 4.50 5.29 -6.22
C ILE A 83 3.01 5.30 -6.61
N ALA A 84 2.33 6.46 -6.52
CA ALA A 84 0.89 6.56 -6.80
C ALA A 84 0.50 6.16 -8.24
N TRP A 85 1.46 6.18 -9.17
CA TRP A 85 1.28 5.65 -10.54
C TRP A 85 0.80 4.19 -10.61
N LEU A 86 0.96 3.43 -9.52
CA LEU A 86 0.43 2.07 -9.38
C LEU A 86 -1.10 2.01 -9.54
N GLU A 87 -1.84 3.08 -9.16
CA GLU A 87 -3.31 3.12 -9.20
C GLU A 87 -3.89 2.84 -10.61
N ALA A 88 -3.16 3.23 -11.66
CA ALA A 88 -3.54 2.96 -13.04
C ALA A 88 -3.63 1.45 -13.34
N TYR A 89 -2.86 0.62 -12.63
CA TYR A 89 -2.86 -0.84 -12.76
C TYR A 89 -3.98 -1.52 -11.97
N ALA A 90 -4.59 -0.82 -11.01
CA ALA A 90 -5.78 -1.28 -10.32
C ALA A 90 -7.08 -0.90 -11.04
N THR A 91 -7.05 0.10 -11.90
CA THR A 91 -8.26 0.63 -12.56
C THR A 91 -8.25 0.39 -14.06
N THR A 92 -7.25 0.92 -14.75
CA THR A 92 -7.23 1.05 -16.21
C THR A 92 -6.52 -0.13 -16.87
N TYR A 93 -5.38 -0.56 -16.34
CA TYR A 93 -4.51 -1.52 -17.01
C TYR A 93 -4.84 -2.99 -16.74
N LYS A 94 -5.92 -3.25 -15.98
CA LYS A 94 -6.51 -4.59 -15.82
C LYS A 94 -7.15 -5.09 -17.12
N TYR A 95 -7.81 -4.19 -17.85
CA TYR A 95 -8.58 -4.55 -19.02
C TYR A 95 -7.74 -4.46 -20.31
N PRO A 96 -8.08 -5.24 -21.35
CA PRO A 96 -7.52 -5.02 -22.69
C PRO A 96 -7.82 -3.60 -23.17
N ARG A 97 -6.98 -3.08 -24.07
CA ARG A 97 -7.30 -1.85 -24.81
C ARG A 97 -8.51 -2.10 -25.71
N ALA A 98 -9.14 -1.04 -26.19
CA ALA A 98 -10.22 -1.13 -27.18
C ALA A 98 -9.82 -1.92 -28.44
N SER A 99 -8.52 -1.94 -28.78
CA SER A 99 -7.98 -2.76 -29.87
C SER A 99 -7.82 -4.26 -29.54
N GLY A 100 -8.18 -4.71 -28.34
CA GLY A 100 -7.94 -6.06 -27.83
C GLY A 100 -6.52 -6.31 -27.31
N ALA A 101 -5.61 -5.35 -27.48
CA ALA A 101 -4.23 -5.49 -27.02
C ALA A 101 -4.12 -5.53 -25.49
N ILE A 102 -3.34 -6.49 -24.99
CA ILE A 102 -2.95 -6.55 -23.58
C ILE A 102 -1.98 -5.40 -23.27
N ILE A 103 -2.25 -4.69 -22.17
CA ILE A 103 -1.39 -3.61 -21.72
C ILE A 103 -0.11 -4.22 -21.14
N ARG A 104 1.03 -3.70 -21.60
CA ARG A 104 2.34 -4.14 -21.12
C ARG A 104 2.50 -3.78 -19.63
N PRO A 105 3.17 -4.65 -18.85
CA PRO A 105 3.54 -4.32 -17.48
C PRO A 105 4.48 -3.09 -17.45
N PRO A 106 4.64 -2.44 -16.29
CA PRO A 106 5.65 -1.40 -16.14
C PRO A 106 7.05 -1.99 -16.36
N GLU A 107 8.04 -1.10 -16.52
CA GLU A 107 9.44 -1.50 -16.53
C GLU A 107 9.80 -2.23 -15.23
N SER A 108 10.52 -3.36 -15.34
CA SER A 108 10.83 -4.22 -14.20
C SER A 108 11.59 -3.48 -13.10
N GLU A 109 12.57 -2.64 -13.46
CA GLU A 109 13.32 -1.82 -12.50
C GLU A 109 12.42 -0.83 -11.75
N LYS A 110 11.46 -0.23 -12.46
CA LYS A 110 10.50 0.71 -11.88
C LYS A 110 9.58 0.01 -10.88
N LEU A 111 9.08 -1.17 -11.22
CA LEU A 111 8.25 -1.96 -10.31
C LEU A 111 9.06 -2.47 -9.12
N LYS A 112 10.28 -2.96 -9.33
CA LYS A 112 11.15 -3.41 -8.23
C LYS A 112 11.44 -2.29 -7.23
N SER A 113 11.76 -1.11 -7.73
CA SER A 113 11.99 0.07 -6.89
C SER A 113 10.75 0.43 -6.05
N ALA A 114 9.55 0.31 -6.61
CA ALA A 114 8.31 0.56 -5.88
C ALA A 114 8.04 -0.52 -4.80
N LEU A 115 8.29 -1.80 -5.11
CA LEU A 115 8.20 -2.89 -4.13
C LEU A 115 9.16 -2.66 -2.95
N ASP A 116 10.40 -2.26 -3.24
CA ASP A 116 11.43 -2.01 -2.22
C ASP A 116 11.13 -0.76 -1.37
N GLU A 117 10.50 0.26 -1.95
CA GLU A 117 10.04 1.43 -1.21
C GLU A 117 8.86 1.06 -0.29
N LEU A 118 7.87 0.30 -0.82
CA LEU A 118 6.72 -0.17 -0.05
C LEU A 118 7.12 -1.06 1.12
N GLU A 119 8.06 -1.99 0.92
CA GLU A 119 8.58 -2.85 1.99
C GLU A 119 9.27 -2.04 3.08
N ARG A 120 10.10 -1.07 2.70
CA ARG A 120 10.74 -0.15 3.67
C ARG A 120 9.72 0.65 4.46
N ILE A 121 8.68 1.19 3.82
CA ILE A 121 7.62 1.93 4.50
C ILE A 121 6.84 1.00 5.44
N LEU A 122 6.45 -0.18 4.98
CA LEU A 122 5.71 -1.17 5.77
C LEU A 122 6.47 -1.52 7.05
N LEU A 123 7.76 -1.84 6.96
CA LEU A 123 8.56 -2.23 8.12
C LEU A 123 8.69 -1.08 9.12
N ARG A 124 8.89 0.16 8.67
CA ARG A 124 8.93 1.35 9.54
C ARG A 124 7.59 1.60 10.23
N LEU A 125 6.47 1.43 9.53
CA LEU A 125 5.14 1.57 10.12
C LEU A 125 4.84 0.44 11.11
N ALA A 126 5.21 -0.80 10.78
CA ALA A 126 5.02 -1.94 11.67
C ALA A 126 5.83 -1.77 12.96
N GLU A 127 7.09 -1.31 12.86
CA GLU A 127 7.90 -0.93 14.01
C GLU A 127 7.22 0.19 14.82
N HIS A 128 6.86 1.30 14.17
CA HIS A 128 6.22 2.46 14.80
C HIS A 128 4.95 2.09 15.55
N PHE A 129 4.05 1.35 14.93
CA PHE A 129 2.78 0.95 15.54
C PHE A 129 2.92 -0.28 16.46
N GLY A 130 4.09 -0.94 16.47
CA GLY A 130 4.31 -2.17 17.22
C GLY A 130 3.41 -3.32 16.74
N VAL A 131 3.29 -3.46 15.41
CA VAL A 131 2.49 -4.50 14.77
C VAL A 131 3.36 -5.70 14.45
N ASP A 132 2.91 -6.85 14.93
CA ASP A 132 3.46 -8.15 14.57
C ASP A 132 2.89 -8.59 13.20
N LEU A 133 3.77 -8.63 12.19
CA LEU A 133 3.47 -9.02 10.82
C LEU A 133 3.57 -10.53 10.57
N THR A 134 3.81 -11.36 11.61
CA THR A 134 3.83 -12.80 11.41
C THR A 134 2.47 -13.31 10.89
N PRO A 135 2.44 -14.20 9.88
CA PRO A 135 1.20 -14.74 9.35
C PRO A 135 0.34 -15.37 10.45
N GLY A 136 -0.94 -15.01 10.49
CA GLY A 136 -1.89 -15.49 11.50
C GLY A 136 -1.87 -14.76 12.84
N SER A 137 -1.04 -13.71 13.02
CA SER A 137 -1.10 -12.88 14.21
C SER A 137 -2.41 -12.09 14.28
N GLU A 138 -3.09 -12.14 15.43
CA GLU A 138 -4.33 -11.38 15.69
C GLU A 138 -4.11 -10.20 16.67
N ARG A 139 -2.86 -9.96 17.06
CA ARG A 139 -2.54 -8.93 18.06
C ARG A 139 -2.89 -7.54 17.51
N PRO A 140 -3.53 -6.65 18.29
CA PRO A 140 -3.75 -5.26 17.87
C PRO A 140 -2.41 -4.51 17.80
N ALA A 141 -2.40 -3.35 17.17
CA ALA A 141 -1.26 -2.44 17.22
C ALA A 141 -1.00 -2.00 18.67
N ALA A 142 0.27 -1.91 19.08
CA ALA A 142 0.65 -1.44 20.40
C ALA A 142 0.51 0.10 20.54
N ARG A 143 0.59 0.81 19.41
CA ARG A 143 0.53 2.28 19.33
C ARG A 143 -0.37 2.69 18.17
N THR A 144 -1.05 3.83 18.32
CA THR A 144 -1.97 4.38 17.29
C THR A 144 -1.68 5.84 16.95
N HIS A 145 -0.71 6.47 17.62
CA HIS A 145 -0.41 7.88 17.37
C HIS A 145 0.22 8.07 15.98
N PRO A 146 -0.06 9.20 15.31
CA PRO A 146 0.52 9.56 14.03
C PRO A 146 2.03 9.34 13.94
N ALA A 147 2.47 8.82 12.80
CA ALA A 147 3.86 8.50 12.51
C ALA A 147 4.67 9.74 12.08
N ARG A 148 4.60 10.85 12.82
CA ARG A 148 5.14 12.18 12.42
C ARG A 148 6.63 12.40 12.74
N LYS A 149 7.27 11.49 13.46
CA LYS A 149 8.70 11.59 13.88
C LYS A 149 9.42 10.25 13.82
N VAL A 150 9.08 9.42 12.85
CA VAL A 150 9.76 8.14 12.60
C VAL A 150 10.94 8.31 11.68
#